data_AF-A0A6J4NU89-F1
#
_entry.id   AF-A0A6J4NU89-F1
#
_cell.length_a   1.000
_cell.length_b   1.000
_cell.length_c   1.000
_cell.angle_alpha   90.00
_cell.angle_beta   90.00
_cell.angle_gamma   90.00
#
_symmetry.space_group_name_H-M   'P 1'
#
loop_
_entity.id
_entity.type
_entity.pdbx_description
1 polymer ?
#
loop_
_entity_poly.entity_id
_entity_poly.type
_entity_poly.pdbx_seq_one_letter_code
_entity_poly.pdbx_strand_id
1 'polypeptide(L)'
;MVAIGISPSTERLLHRAVKLAEGLNGDLYAIHVQRPGTHTTLYQANVAWYLQQARQLGAHVEVVSASDIAETLVAYARKHTVTHLVLGQSDITRWQEIRHGSIINRILRYHSGIDLYIVTDP
;
A
#
# COMPACT_ATOMS: atom_id res chain seq x y z
N MET A 1 -1.62 -7.77 1.99
CA MET A 1 -2.05 -6.43 1.55
C MET A 1 -0.89 -5.69 0.92
N VAL A 2 -1.16 -4.84 -0.07
CA VAL A 2 -0.20 -3.94 -0.73
C VAL A 2 -0.75 -2.53 -0.78
N ALA A 3 0.09 -1.54 -0.49
CA ALA A 3 -0.27 -0.13 -0.67
C ALA A 3 0.06 0.32 -2.10
N ILE A 4 -0.91 0.94 -2.76
CA ILE A 4 -0.78 1.43 -4.14
C ILE A 4 -0.48 2.93 -4.12
N GLY A 5 0.70 3.29 -4.62
CA GLY A 5 1.11 4.65 -4.91
C GLY A 5 1.27 4.89 -6.41
N ILE A 6 1.77 6.08 -6.77
CA ILE A 6 2.10 6.46 -8.16
C ILE A 6 3.55 6.12 -8.54
N SER A 7 4.26 5.38 -7.71
CA SER A 7 5.64 5.01 -8.00
C SER A 7 5.68 4.02 -9.18
N PRO A 8 6.66 4.13 -10.10
CA PRO A 8 6.92 3.11 -11.11
C PRO A 8 7.12 1.71 -10.51
N SER A 9 7.53 1.64 -9.24
CA SER A 9 7.69 0.41 -8.47
C SER A 9 6.37 -0.32 -8.18
N THR A 10 5.20 0.31 -8.36
CA THR A 10 3.90 -0.25 -7.98
C THR A 10 3.59 -1.55 -8.71
N GLU A 11 3.96 -1.71 -9.97
CA GLU A 11 3.76 -2.97 -10.70
C GLU A 11 4.57 -4.11 -10.08
N ARG A 12 5.84 -3.85 -9.72
CA ARG A 12 6.68 -4.81 -9.00
C ARG A 12 6.10 -5.15 -7.62
N LEU A 13 5.57 -4.15 -6.91
CA LEU A 13 4.89 -4.36 -5.63
C LEU A 13 3.70 -5.30 -5.77
N LEU A 14 2.87 -5.09 -6.79
CA LEU A 14 1.71 -5.94 -7.07
C LEU A 14 2.13 -7.38 -7.33
N HIS A 15 3.09 -7.62 -8.23
CA HIS A 15 3.57 -8.97 -8.50
C HIS A 15 4.20 -9.65 -7.28
N ARG A 16 4.92 -8.90 -6.43
CA ARG A 16 5.47 -9.44 -5.17
C ARG A 16 4.37 -9.79 -4.19
N ALA A 17 3.34 -8.96 -4.09
CA ALA A 17 2.20 -9.20 -3.21
C ALA A 17 1.36 -10.39 -3.66
N VAL A 18 1.15 -10.60 -4.97
CA VAL A 18 0.51 -11.80 -5.53
C VAL A 18 1.27 -13.05 -5.12
N LYS A 19 2.58 -13.11 -5.41
CA LYS A 19 3.40 -14.28 -5.06
C LYS A 19 3.37 -14.60 -3.56
N LEU A 20 3.35 -13.56 -2.73
CA LEU A 20 3.26 -13.71 -1.28
C LEU A 20 1.89 -14.25 -0.85
N ALA A 21 0.80 -13.70 -1.40
CA ALA A 21 -0.55 -14.16 -1.14
C ALA A 21 -0.75 -15.62 -1.58
N GLU A 22 -0.27 -15.99 -2.78
CA GLU A 22 -0.28 -17.37 -3.29
C GLU A 22 0.51 -18.31 -2.39
N GLY A 23 1.74 -17.93 -2.01
CA GLY A 23 2.58 -18.75 -1.14
C GLY A 23 2.02 -18.96 0.26
N LEU A 24 1.17 -18.05 0.74
CA LEU A 24 0.48 -18.13 2.02
C LEU A 24 -0.95 -18.68 1.90
N ASN A 25 -1.41 -19.00 0.68
CA ASN A 25 -2.79 -19.35 0.39
C ASN A 25 -3.80 -18.37 1.01
N GLY A 26 -3.54 -17.07 0.85
CA GLY A 26 -4.30 -15.99 1.47
C GLY A 26 -4.83 -14.98 0.46
N ASP A 27 -5.75 -14.13 0.93
CA ASP A 27 -6.35 -13.10 0.08
C ASP A 27 -5.40 -11.92 -0.16
N LEU A 28 -5.48 -11.35 -1.36
CA LEU A 28 -4.73 -10.14 -1.72
C LEU A 28 -5.63 -8.91 -1.62
N TYR A 29 -5.23 -7.95 -0.79
CA TYR A 29 -5.84 -6.63 -0.69
C TYR A 29 -4.92 -5.56 -1.26
N ALA A 30 -5.45 -4.68 -2.10
CA ALA A 30 -4.75 -3.59 -2.75
C ALA A 30 -5.42 -2.25 -2.38
N ILE A 31 -4.72 -1.45 -1.58
CA ILE A 31 -5.29 -0.25 -0.96
C ILE A 31 -4.58 0.99 -1.48
N HIS A 32 -5.37 1.95 -1.98
CA HIS A 32 -4.89 3.30 -2.23
C HIS A 32 -5.47 4.25 -1.18
N VAL A 33 -4.61 4.94 -0.44
CA VAL A 33 -5.06 5.99 0.48
C VAL A 33 -5.00 7.33 -0.24
N GLN A 34 -6.18 7.87 -0.55
CA GLN A 34 -6.31 9.16 -1.19
C GLN A 34 -6.35 10.26 -0.13
N ARG A 35 -5.37 11.17 -0.17
CA ARG A 35 -5.39 12.34 0.71
C ARG A 35 -6.41 13.39 0.22
N PRO A 36 -7.11 14.09 1.14
CA PRO A 36 -7.91 15.24 0.77
C PRO A 36 -7.06 16.31 0.04
N GLY A 37 -7.60 16.89 -1.03
CA GLY A 37 -6.94 17.93 -1.82
C GLY A 37 -7.15 17.77 -3.33
N THR A 38 -6.61 18.73 -4.10
CA THR A 38 -6.66 18.69 -5.56
C THR A 38 -5.56 17.78 -6.10
N HIS A 39 -5.96 16.77 -6.87
CA HIS A 39 -5.05 15.87 -7.57
C HIS A 39 -5.11 16.14 -9.06
N THR A 40 -3.97 16.04 -9.75
CA THR A 40 -3.94 16.20 -11.21
C THR A 40 -4.66 15.05 -11.90
N THR A 41 -5.19 15.29 -13.11
CA THR A 41 -5.81 14.23 -13.92
C THR A 41 -4.83 13.09 -14.19
N LEU A 42 -3.56 13.40 -14.42
CA LEU A 42 -2.51 12.40 -14.61
C LEU A 42 -2.29 11.53 -13.37
N TYR A 43 -2.32 12.13 -12.17
CA TYR A 43 -2.23 11.38 -10.91
C TYR A 43 -3.37 10.37 -10.79
N GLN A 44 -4.61 10.82 -11.01
CA GLN A 44 -5.79 9.98 -10.90
C GLN A 44 -5.78 8.84 -11.93
N ALA A 45 -5.37 9.14 -13.17
CA ALA A 45 -5.24 8.16 -14.24
C ALA A 45 -4.21 7.07 -13.89
N ASN A 46 -3.04 7.45 -13.37
CA ASN A 46 -2.00 6.49 -12.98
C ASN A 46 -2.47 5.58 -11.83
N VAL A 47 -3.08 6.15 -10.79
CA VAL A 47 -3.64 5.37 -9.68
C VAL A 47 -4.71 4.41 -10.19
N ALA A 48 -5.65 4.90 -11.01
CA ALA A 48 -6.71 4.06 -11.58
C ALA A 48 -6.15 2.90 -12.42
N TRP A 49 -5.07 3.15 -13.17
CA TRP A 49 -4.38 2.12 -13.94
C TRP A 49 -3.82 1.01 -13.04
N TYR A 50 -3.08 1.35 -11.99
CA TYR A 50 -2.54 0.37 -11.05
C TYR A 50 -3.63 -0.39 -10.28
N LEU A 51 -4.71 0.29 -9.88
CA LEU A 51 -5.87 -0.34 -9.26
C LEU A 51 -6.54 -1.34 -10.20
N GLN A 52 -6.64 -1.02 -11.48
CA GLN A 52 -7.16 -1.94 -12.49
C GLN A 52 -6.26 -3.17 -12.66
N GLN A 53 -4.94 -2.98 -12.69
CA GLN A 53 -3.99 -4.09 -12.73
C GLN A 53 -4.13 -4.99 -11.49
N ALA A 54 -4.26 -4.39 -10.30
CA ALA A 54 -4.48 -5.14 -9.07
C ALA A 54 -5.76 -5.99 -9.12
N ARG A 55 -6.87 -5.45 -9.64
CA ARG A 55 -8.12 -6.22 -9.84
C ARG A 55 -7.92 -7.40 -10.80
N GLN A 56 -7.19 -7.20 -11.90
CA GLN A 56 -6.90 -8.26 -12.86
C GLN A 56 -6.07 -9.39 -12.24
N LEU A 57 -5.23 -9.06 -11.25
CA LEU A 57 -4.47 -10.02 -10.46
C LEU A 57 -5.26 -10.66 -9.31
N GLY A 58 -6.58 -10.44 -9.25
CA GLY A 58 -7.45 -11.03 -8.23
C GLY A 58 -7.43 -10.33 -6.88
N ALA A 59 -6.87 -9.12 -6.79
CA ALA A 59 -6.86 -8.36 -5.55
C ALA A 59 -8.24 -7.74 -5.24
N HIS A 60 -8.62 -7.74 -3.96
CA HIS A 60 -9.64 -6.85 -3.42
C HIS A 60 -9.12 -5.42 -3.40
N VAL A 61 -9.72 -4.56 -4.23
CA VAL A 61 -9.24 -3.19 -4.44
C VAL A 61 -10.13 -2.18 -3.74
N GLU A 62 -9.54 -1.34 -2.89
CA GLU A 62 -10.25 -0.27 -2.20
C GLU A 62 -9.48 1.06 -2.23
N VAL A 63 -10.23 2.15 -2.36
CA VAL A 63 -9.72 3.51 -2.24
C VAL A 63 -10.27 4.12 -0.96
N VAL A 64 -9.39 4.54 -0.07
CA VAL A 64 -9.77 5.09 1.23
C VAL A 64 -9.35 6.55 1.30
N SER A 65 -10.30 7.44 1.54
CA SER A 65 -10.02 8.87 1.71
C SER A 65 -9.58 9.15 3.14
N ALA A 66 -8.32 9.51 3.35
CA ALA A 66 -7.79 9.83 4.68
C ALA A 66 -6.55 10.73 4.62
N SER A 67 -6.36 11.56 5.65
CA SER A 67 -5.16 12.39 5.81
C SER A 67 -3.94 11.56 6.25
N ASP A 68 -4.16 10.61 7.16
CA ASP A 68 -3.12 9.77 7.75
C ASP A 68 -3.04 8.39 7.10
N ILE A 69 -2.06 8.21 6.23
CA ILE A 69 -1.86 6.96 5.49
C ILE A 69 -1.43 5.82 6.40
N ALA A 70 -0.53 6.08 7.36
CA ALA A 70 0.01 5.03 8.21
C ALA A 70 -1.08 4.45 9.11
N GLU A 71 -1.85 5.33 9.74
CA GLU A 71 -2.99 4.93 10.56
C GLU A 71 -4.05 4.21 9.73
N THR A 72 -4.37 4.73 8.54
CA THR A 72 -5.36 4.12 7.65
C THR A 72 -4.95 2.71 7.22
N LEU A 73 -3.70 2.51 6.81
CA LEU A 73 -3.20 1.19 6.42
C LEU A 73 -3.23 0.21 7.59
N VAL A 74 -2.83 0.63 8.80
CA VAL A 74 -2.86 -0.24 9.99
C VAL A 74 -4.30 -0.57 10.40
N ALA A 75 -5.19 0.41 10.39
CA ALA A 75 -6.60 0.23 10.71
C ALA A 75 -7.28 -0.72 9.71
N TYR A 76 -7.02 -0.53 8.42
CA TYR A 76 -7.50 -1.42 7.37
C TYR A 76 -6.97 -2.83 7.57
N ALA A 77 -5.65 -2.97 7.78
CA ALA A 77 -5.02 -4.27 7.97
C ALA A 77 -5.60 -5.02 9.17
N ARG A 78 -5.83 -4.34 10.30
CA ARG A 78 -6.48 -4.94 11.48
C ARG A 78 -7.92 -5.35 11.21
N LYS A 79 -8.70 -4.49 10.55
CA LYS A 79 -10.11 -4.77 10.21
C LYS A 79 -10.26 -6.00 9.32
N HIS A 80 -9.31 -6.21 8.41
CA HIS A 80 -9.31 -7.32 7.45
C HIS A 80 -8.38 -8.47 7.84
N THR A 81 -7.88 -8.49 9.08
CA THR A 81 -6.96 -9.54 9.60
C THR A 81 -5.77 -9.81 8.67
N VAL A 82 -5.26 -8.74 8.05
CA VAL A 82 -4.11 -8.80 7.16
C VAL A 82 -2.87 -9.10 8.00
N THR A 83 -2.13 -10.14 7.61
CA THR A 83 -0.89 -10.55 8.30
C THR A 83 0.36 -10.00 7.63
N HIS A 84 0.29 -9.59 6.37
CA HIS A 84 1.45 -9.16 5.58
C HIS A 84 1.13 -7.86 4.83
N LEU A 85 1.98 -6.83 4.98
CA LEU A 85 1.87 -5.54 4.31
C LEU A 85 3.09 -5.27 3.42
N VAL A 86 2.87 -5.11 2.12
CA VAL A 86 3.90 -4.82 1.12
C VAL A 86 3.90 -3.32 0.77
N LEU A 87 5.06 -2.67 0.88
CA LEU A 87 5.28 -1.24 0.60
C LEU A 87 6.52 -1.03 -0.30
N GLY A 88 6.49 0.01 -1.14
CA GLY A 88 7.65 0.44 -1.93
C GLY A 88 8.61 1.35 -1.16
N GLN A 89 9.91 1.19 -1.36
CA GLN A 89 10.93 2.05 -0.75
C GLN A 89 10.76 3.53 -1.17
N SER A 90 10.53 3.78 -2.47
CA SER A 90 10.35 5.14 -3.01
C SER A 90 9.15 5.87 -2.41
N ASP A 91 8.08 5.12 -2.15
CA ASP A 91 6.93 5.63 -1.41
C ASP A 91 7.37 5.99 0.01
N ILE A 92 8.07 5.09 0.72
CA ILE A 92 8.56 5.30 2.09
C ILE A 92 9.46 6.54 2.21
N THR A 93 10.42 6.76 1.31
CA THR A 93 11.31 7.92 1.35
C THR A 93 10.52 9.23 1.19
N ARG A 94 9.63 9.30 0.19
CA ARG A 94 8.71 10.44 0.03
C ARG A 94 7.82 10.64 1.25
N TRP A 95 7.35 9.56 1.86
CA TRP A 95 6.53 9.63 3.07
C TRP A 95 7.31 10.05 4.31
N GLN A 96 8.60 9.70 4.41
CA GLN A 96 9.52 10.14 5.47
C GLN A 96 9.84 11.63 5.36
N GLU A 97 9.98 12.14 4.13
CA GLU A 97 10.24 13.56 3.84
C GLU A 97 9.07 14.50 4.21
N ILE A 98 7.82 14.01 4.15
CA ILE A 98 6.60 14.82 4.36
C ILE A 98 6.27 15.07 5.86
N ARG A 99 7.19 14.76 6.79
CA ARG A 99 7.12 15.07 8.25
C ARG A 99 5.79 14.78 8.96
N HIS A 100 5.63 13.53 9.44
CA HIS A 100 4.80 13.13 10.61
C HIS A 100 5.44 11.91 11.35
N GLY A 101 6.76 11.75 11.24
CA GLY A 101 7.49 10.54 11.65
C GLY A 101 7.52 9.45 10.57
N SER A 102 8.45 8.50 10.70
CA SER A 102 8.57 7.37 9.75
C SER A 102 7.32 6.51 9.79
N ILE A 103 6.63 6.35 8.65
CA ILE A 103 5.47 5.45 8.50
C ILE A 103 5.82 4.04 8.97
N ILE A 104 7.03 3.56 8.65
CA ILE A 104 7.54 2.28 9.14
C ILE A 104 7.52 2.25 10.67
N ASN A 105 8.10 3.26 11.32
CA ASN A 105 8.16 3.30 12.78
C ASN A 105 6.75 3.39 13.38
N ARG A 106 5.80 4.04 12.71
CA ARG A 106 4.40 4.07 13.15
C ARG A 106 3.78 2.68 13.05
N ILE A 107 3.87 2.02 11.89
CA ILE A 107 3.37 0.65 11.69
C ILE A 107 4.01 -0.32 12.71
N LEU A 108 5.32 -0.25 12.90
CA LEU A 108 6.05 -1.09 13.86
C LEU A 108 5.64 -0.82 15.32
N ARG A 109 5.47 0.46 15.70
CA ARG A 109 5.00 0.82 17.06
C ARG A 109 3.61 0.29 17.37
N TYR A 110 2.80 -0.01 16.37
CA TYR A 110 1.46 -0.57 16.57
C TYR A 110 1.46 -2.08 16.88
N HIS A 111 2.62 -2.75 17.03
CA HIS A 111 2.77 -4.16 17.49
C HIS A 111 1.72 -5.13 16.89
N SER A 112 1.33 -4.91 15.63
CA SER A 112 0.03 -5.38 15.14
C SER A 112 0.01 -6.81 14.60
N GLY A 113 1.06 -7.62 14.78
CA GLY A 113 1.13 -8.96 14.16
C GLY A 113 1.09 -8.90 12.63
N ILE A 114 1.57 -7.80 12.05
CA ILE A 114 1.64 -7.57 10.60
C ILE A 114 3.11 -7.54 10.20
N ASP A 115 3.50 -8.46 9.34
CA ASP A 115 4.83 -8.52 8.73
C ASP A 115 4.94 -7.46 7.63
N LEU A 116 5.99 -6.64 7.70
CA LEU A 116 6.22 -5.54 6.76
C LEU A 116 7.26 -5.94 5.72
N TYR A 117 6.87 -5.89 4.45
CA TYR A 117 7.72 -6.20 3.29
C TYR A 117 8.03 -4.90 2.54
N ILE A 118 9.30 -4.50 2.56
CA ILE A 118 9.77 -3.34 1.82
C ILE A 118 10.41 -3.83 0.52
N VAL A 119 9.85 -3.41 -0.61
CA VAL A 119 10.44 -3.70 -1.93
C VAL A 119 11.21 -2.47 -2.38
N THR A 120 12.51 -2.67 -2.59
CA THR A 120 13.43 -1.64 -3.07
C THR A 120 13.43 -1.58 -4.59
N ASP A 121 13.66 -0.38 -5.12
CA ASP A 121 13.99 -0.17 -6.52
C ASP A 121 15.49 -0.46 -6.72
N PRO A 122 15.90 -1.01 -7.88
CA PRO A 122 17.31 -1.18 -8.22
C PRO A 122 18.05 0.15 -8.38
#